data_AF-A0A1Y3XSF0-F1
#
_entry.id   AF-A0A1Y3XSF0-F1
#
_cell.length_a   1.000
_cell.length_b   1.000
_cell.length_c   1.000
_cell.angle_alpha   90.00
_cell.angle_beta   90.00
_cell.angle_gamma   90.00
#
_symmetry.space_group_name_H-M   'P 1'
#
loop_
_entity.id
_entity.type
_entity.pdbx_description
1 polymer ?
#
loop_
_entity_poly.entity_id
_entity_poly.type
_entity_poly.pdbx_seq_one_letter_code
_entity_poly.pdbx_strand_id
1 'polypeptide(L)'
;MGGTAPTLFWFDRADERIGILHPAGAVEHREELGGEDVLSFPCLETPEKYDRILWRDPQDGRWREHVVVRTDEALGAACEVYAESSLCDLLGSYVEEERVSGSGLYGALGVVLEGTRWQASTLGWFGDHGCYIYHVNRLAALRRVCEVWGCEIEPAIAVSGGCVSSRTVRAVAALGSWRGARLEYGRNMAGCTRTVAEDEVFTALYGYGAGLPVVDETGAFTGGYRRKLTFGEVNGGVDWVGDDEARLLWGLPDGSGGRVHRFGEVTFADVEDPEVLLARTQEALAETCAPLVSYEVDAVALSGAVFVGLGDEVAVVDSSRDPAWRLRARVVRRVRLFGDAVEARYSVGVAPRTAFAERSTVEARVAAVEDAAGAAGDTVAAVGASVAAIEQAAGVVAGGDVPALATKEYVAQQIAALDDLSEVEF
;
A
#
# COMPACT_ATOMS: atom_id res chain seq x y z
N MET A 1 27.74 9.88 22.39
CA MET A 1 27.50 9.73 20.95
C MET A 1 26.26 8.87 20.81
N GLY A 2 25.08 9.49 20.74
CA GLY A 2 23.85 8.75 20.46
C GLY A 2 23.83 8.43 18.97
N GLY A 3 23.78 7.15 18.61
CA GLY A 3 23.78 6.74 17.21
C GLY A 3 22.57 7.28 16.46
N THR A 4 22.77 7.63 15.20
CA THR A 4 21.74 7.98 14.21
C THR A 4 20.99 6.76 13.71
N ALA A 5 21.60 5.57 13.79
CA ALA A 5 20.97 4.31 13.42
C ALA A 5 20.10 3.73 14.55
N PRO A 6 18.90 3.22 14.25
CA PRO A 6 18.04 2.59 15.26
C PRO A 6 18.64 1.26 15.75
N THR A 7 18.40 0.94 17.01
CA THR A 7 18.62 -0.43 17.52
C THR A 7 17.53 -1.36 16.99
N LEU A 8 17.92 -2.46 16.36
CA LEU A 8 17.02 -3.47 15.79
C LEU A 8 16.89 -4.65 16.77
N PHE A 9 15.83 -4.68 17.55
CA PHE A 9 15.55 -5.79 18.46
C PHE A 9 14.99 -6.97 17.68
N TRP A 10 15.58 -8.15 17.88
CA TRP A 10 15.29 -9.37 17.14
C TRP A 10 14.41 -10.31 17.97
N PHE A 11 13.31 -10.73 17.36
CA PHE A 11 12.36 -11.70 17.91
C PHE A 11 12.14 -12.83 16.91
N ASP A 12 11.83 -14.02 17.42
CA ASP A 12 11.42 -15.13 16.58
C ASP A 12 9.97 -14.97 16.10
N ARG A 13 9.51 -15.93 15.30
CA ARG A 13 8.12 -16.01 14.80
C ARG A 13 7.05 -16.13 15.90
N ALA A 14 7.43 -16.52 17.11
CA ALA A 14 6.57 -16.69 18.28
C ALA A 14 6.54 -15.45 19.19
N ASP A 15 7.13 -14.32 18.76
CA ASP A 15 7.30 -13.09 19.54
C ASP A 15 8.24 -13.28 20.77
N GLU A 16 9.09 -14.32 20.79
CA GLU A 16 10.14 -14.49 21.80
C GLU A 16 11.41 -13.72 21.42
N ARG A 17 12.01 -13.04 22.39
CA ARG A 17 13.18 -12.20 22.13
C ARG A 17 14.43 -13.06 21.95
N ILE A 18 15.01 -13.02 20.76
CA ILE A 18 16.29 -13.67 20.45
C ILE A 18 17.46 -12.76 20.85
N GLY A 19 17.41 -11.49 20.47
CA GLY A 19 18.56 -10.60 20.67
C GLY A 19 18.46 -9.24 20.00
N ILE A 20 19.54 -8.82 19.37
CA ILE A 20 19.68 -7.58 18.60
C ILE A 20 20.36 -7.96 17.28
N LEU A 21 19.84 -7.48 16.16
CA LEU A 21 20.50 -7.57 14.87
C LEU A 21 21.54 -6.45 14.76
N HIS A 22 22.71 -6.77 14.21
CA HIS A 22 23.80 -5.85 13.98
C HIS A 22 23.95 -5.59 12.48
N PRO A 23 23.41 -4.47 11.97
CA PRO A 23 23.65 -4.06 10.60
C PRO A 23 25.15 -3.92 10.31
N ALA A 24 25.61 -4.52 9.22
CA ALA A 24 26.97 -4.39 8.70
C ALA A 24 27.15 -3.14 7.80
N GLY A 25 26.10 -2.31 7.70
CA GLY A 25 26.04 -1.13 6.84
C GLY A 25 24.81 -0.28 7.18
N ALA A 26 24.45 0.64 6.28
CA ALA A 26 23.30 1.49 6.45
C ALA A 26 21.99 0.68 6.44
N VAL A 27 21.03 1.09 7.26
CA VAL A 27 19.67 0.54 7.24
C VAL A 27 18.80 1.41 6.35
N GLU A 28 18.28 0.85 5.27
CA GLU A 28 17.31 1.52 4.42
C GLU A 28 15.89 1.29 4.94
N HIS A 29 15.12 2.36 5.09
CA HIS A 29 13.69 2.32 5.36
C HIS A 29 12.92 3.05 4.26
N ARG A 30 12.11 2.30 3.51
CA ARG A 30 11.24 2.81 2.45
C ARG A 30 9.79 2.80 2.91
N GLU A 31 9.13 3.93 2.77
CA GLU A 31 7.71 4.11 3.10
C GLU A 31 6.99 4.75 1.92
N GLU A 32 5.79 4.28 1.62
CA GLU A 32 4.89 4.82 0.61
C GLU A 32 3.46 4.88 1.16
N LEU A 33 2.75 5.95 0.85
CA LEU A 33 1.41 6.20 1.35
C LEU A 33 0.44 5.14 0.79
N GLY A 34 -0.15 4.33 1.68
CA GLY A 34 -0.98 3.18 1.28
C GLY A 34 -0.20 2.03 0.63
N GLY A 35 1.13 2.14 0.52
CA GLY A 35 1.99 1.22 -0.20
C GLY A 35 2.99 0.49 0.69
N GLU A 36 4.23 0.47 0.24
CA GLU A 36 5.37 -0.17 0.89
C GLU A 36 5.69 0.42 2.28
N ASP A 37 6.08 -0.43 3.22
CA ASP A 37 6.81 -0.06 4.44
C ASP A 37 7.86 -1.15 4.68
N VAL A 38 9.11 -0.90 4.27
CA VAL A 38 10.13 -1.93 4.07
C VAL A 38 11.46 -1.51 4.71
N LEU A 39 12.05 -2.40 5.50
CA LEU A 39 13.45 -2.33 5.90
C LEU A 39 14.33 -3.21 4.99
N SER A 40 15.50 -2.70 4.61
CA SER A 40 16.52 -3.48 3.92
C SER A 40 17.91 -3.10 4.41
N PHE A 41 18.73 -4.10 4.75
CA PHE A 41 20.07 -3.87 5.29
C PHE A 41 20.96 -5.13 5.26
N PRO A 42 22.29 -4.96 5.11
CA PRO A 42 23.24 -6.04 5.37
C PRO A 42 23.34 -6.30 6.88
N CYS A 43 23.36 -7.55 7.30
CA CYS A 43 23.33 -7.99 8.69
C CYS A 43 24.45 -9.00 8.97
N LEU A 44 25.09 -8.88 10.15
CA LEU A 44 26.09 -9.85 10.60
C LEU A 44 25.45 -11.18 10.98
N GLU A 45 24.26 -11.13 11.59
CA GLU A 45 23.42 -12.29 11.84
C GLU A 45 22.57 -12.68 10.61
N THR A 46 22.09 -13.92 10.61
CA THR A 46 21.18 -14.49 9.61
C THR A 46 19.81 -14.74 10.25
N PRO A 47 18.93 -13.73 10.36
CA PRO A 47 17.58 -13.95 10.90
C PRO A 47 16.78 -14.88 10.00
N GLU A 48 15.89 -15.68 10.58
CA GLU A 48 15.05 -16.60 9.81
C GLU A 48 13.89 -15.86 9.14
N LYS A 49 13.33 -16.48 8.09
CA LYS A 49 12.08 -16.00 7.50
C LYS A 49 10.98 -15.99 8.57
N TYR A 50 10.25 -14.89 8.64
CA TYR A 50 9.23 -14.55 9.63
C TYR A 50 9.72 -14.21 11.04
N ASP A 51 11.03 -14.11 11.25
CA ASP A 51 11.55 -13.38 12.41
C ASP A 51 11.14 -11.91 12.35
N ARG A 52 11.10 -11.28 13.51
CA ARG A 52 10.46 -9.98 13.69
C ARG A 52 11.47 -8.98 14.23
N ILE A 53 11.46 -7.80 13.65
CA ILE A 53 12.38 -6.70 13.93
C ILE A 53 11.55 -5.58 14.55
N LEU A 54 11.80 -5.33 15.83
CA LEU A 54 11.21 -4.22 16.56
C LEU A 54 12.25 -3.11 16.69
N TRP A 55 11.88 -1.88 16.37
CA TRP A 55 12.79 -0.74 16.47
C TRP A 55 12.03 0.53 16.82
N ARG A 56 12.74 1.46 17.46
CA ARG A 56 12.20 2.78 17.78
C ARG A 56 12.80 3.79 16.83
N ASP A 57 11.95 4.43 16.05
CA ASP A 57 12.36 5.40 15.05
C ASP A 57 13.01 6.61 15.74
N PRO A 58 14.27 6.95 15.42
CA PRO A 58 14.99 8.00 16.12
C PRO A 58 14.47 9.40 15.78
N GLN A 59 13.71 9.58 14.69
CA GLN A 59 13.21 10.88 14.25
C GLN A 59 11.85 11.21 14.87
N ASP A 60 10.93 10.24 14.96
CA ASP A 60 9.57 10.47 15.49
C ASP A 60 9.32 9.78 16.85
N GLY A 61 10.24 8.94 17.31
CA GLY A 61 10.18 8.25 18.60
C GLY A 61 9.14 7.13 18.68
N ARG A 62 8.52 6.74 17.56
CA ARG A 62 7.49 5.69 17.51
C ARG A 62 8.12 4.31 17.38
N TRP A 63 7.45 3.31 17.93
CA TRP A 63 7.82 1.91 17.72
C TRP A 63 7.26 1.42 16.39
N ARG A 64 8.09 0.65 15.68
CA ARG A 64 7.80 0.06 14.39
C ARG A 64 8.20 -1.41 14.43
N GLU A 65 7.44 -2.24 13.75
CA GLU A 65 7.64 -3.67 13.71
C GLU A 65 7.60 -4.16 12.26
N HIS A 66 8.67 -4.84 11.86
CA HIS A 66 8.85 -5.43 10.55
C HIS A 66 9.05 -6.94 10.68
N VAL A 67 8.68 -7.70 9.65
CA VAL A 67 8.78 -9.15 9.56
C VAL A 67 9.74 -9.48 8.42
N VAL A 68 10.75 -10.31 8.69
CA VAL A 68 11.72 -10.75 7.70
C VAL A 68 11.01 -11.61 6.65
N VAL A 69 10.95 -11.13 5.41
CA VAL A 69 10.28 -11.83 4.31
C VAL A 69 11.28 -12.53 3.38
N ARG A 70 12.53 -12.06 3.35
CA ARG A 70 13.61 -12.61 2.52
C ARG A 70 14.98 -12.32 3.15
N THR A 71 15.89 -13.28 3.04
CA THR A 71 17.33 -13.12 3.24
C THR A 71 18.09 -13.53 1.99
N ASP A 72 19.18 -12.82 1.67
CA ASP A 72 20.15 -13.26 0.66
C ASP A 72 21.49 -13.55 1.37
N GLU A 73 21.93 -14.81 1.35
CA GLU A 73 23.05 -15.33 2.16
C GLU A 73 24.22 -15.80 1.29
N ALA A 74 25.01 -14.84 0.78
CA ALA A 74 26.20 -15.18 0.01
C ALA A 74 27.35 -15.68 0.93
N LEU A 75 28.00 -16.77 0.54
CA LEU A 75 29.12 -17.35 1.29
C LEU A 75 30.25 -16.31 1.48
N GLY A 76 30.56 -15.99 2.74
CA GLY A 76 31.64 -15.05 3.10
C GLY A 76 31.26 -13.57 3.05
N ALA A 77 29.98 -13.24 2.83
CA ALA A 77 29.44 -11.88 2.93
C ALA A 77 28.43 -11.75 4.09
N ALA A 78 28.07 -10.52 4.42
CA ALA A 78 26.94 -10.26 5.32
C ALA A 78 25.62 -10.73 4.70
N CYS A 79 24.66 -11.10 5.53
CA CYS A 79 23.31 -11.50 5.09
C CYS A 79 22.51 -10.26 4.70
N GLU A 80 21.96 -10.19 3.49
CA GLU A 80 21.06 -9.10 3.11
C GLU A 80 19.65 -9.40 3.60
N VAL A 81 19.16 -8.61 4.55
CA VAL A 81 17.84 -8.78 5.16
C VAL A 81 16.84 -7.86 4.47
N TYR A 82 15.67 -8.40 4.13
CA TYR A 82 14.51 -7.64 3.66
C TYR A 82 13.32 -7.96 4.56
N ALA A 83 12.78 -6.92 5.19
CA ALA A 83 11.65 -7.04 6.09
C ALA A 83 10.55 -6.06 5.71
N GLU A 84 9.30 -6.51 5.74
CA GLU A 84 8.13 -5.67 5.48
C GLU A 84 7.42 -5.33 6.79
N SER A 85 6.65 -4.24 6.82
CA SER A 85 5.78 -3.92 7.93
C SER A 85 4.98 -5.16 8.34
N SER A 86 4.85 -5.37 9.65
CA SER A 86 4.08 -6.47 10.22
C SER A 86 2.62 -6.56 9.76
N LEU A 87 2.09 -5.52 9.09
CA LEU A 87 0.82 -5.62 8.34
C LEU A 87 0.84 -6.71 7.27
N CYS A 88 2.00 -7.12 6.76
CA CYS A 88 2.14 -8.22 5.79
C CYS A 88 1.59 -9.54 6.33
N ASP A 89 1.49 -9.73 7.65
CA ASP A 89 0.86 -10.90 8.27
C ASP A 89 -0.60 -11.08 7.80
N LEU A 90 -1.28 -9.99 7.41
CA LEU A 90 -2.64 -10.04 6.86
C LEU A 90 -2.72 -10.73 5.49
N LEU A 91 -1.61 -10.83 4.76
CA LEU A 91 -1.54 -11.61 3.51
C LEU A 91 -1.76 -13.11 3.75
N GLY A 92 -1.36 -13.63 4.91
CA GLY A 92 -1.45 -15.05 5.26
C GLY A 92 -2.86 -15.52 5.62
N SER A 93 -3.84 -14.62 5.63
CA SER A 93 -5.22 -14.91 6.05
C SER A 93 -6.21 -14.50 4.95
N TYR A 94 -7.29 -15.27 4.82
CA TYR A 94 -8.20 -15.18 3.69
C TYR A 94 -9.62 -14.86 4.14
N VAL A 95 -10.32 -14.06 3.33
CA VAL A 95 -11.73 -13.74 3.46
C VAL A 95 -12.46 -14.39 2.29
N GLU A 96 -13.23 -15.43 2.56
CA GLU A 96 -14.07 -16.09 1.54
C GLU A 96 -15.20 -15.15 1.12
N GLU A 97 -15.98 -14.68 2.10
CA GLU A 97 -17.09 -13.76 1.88
C GLU A 97 -17.36 -12.97 3.16
N GLU A 98 -17.41 -11.64 3.06
CA GLU A 98 -17.84 -10.75 4.13
C GLU A 98 -18.67 -9.60 3.58
N ARG A 99 -19.74 -9.25 4.30
CA ARG A 99 -20.62 -8.14 3.94
C ARG A 99 -20.67 -7.12 5.07
N VAL A 100 -20.02 -5.99 4.87
CA VAL A 100 -20.15 -4.82 5.74
C VAL A 100 -21.35 -4.01 5.26
N SER A 101 -22.33 -3.73 6.13
CA SER A 101 -23.55 -3.00 5.76
C SER A 101 -23.86 -1.91 6.79
N GLY A 102 -23.97 -0.66 6.34
CA GLY A 102 -24.38 0.48 7.18
C GLY A 102 -23.51 0.64 8.43
N SER A 103 -22.19 0.51 8.27
CA SER A 103 -21.24 0.50 9.38
C SER A 103 -20.30 1.69 9.31
N GLY A 104 -19.96 2.25 10.47
CA GLY A 104 -18.86 3.21 10.58
C GLY A 104 -17.49 2.51 10.44
N LEU A 105 -16.45 3.30 10.17
CA LEU A 105 -15.11 2.78 9.88
C LEU A 105 -14.56 1.83 10.96
N TYR A 106 -14.79 2.10 12.25
CA TYR A 106 -14.32 1.23 13.33
C TYR A 106 -14.93 -0.17 13.26
N GLY A 107 -16.24 -0.25 12.96
CA GLY A 107 -16.93 -1.52 12.81
C GLY A 107 -16.45 -2.29 11.58
N ALA A 108 -16.27 -1.59 10.45
CA ALA A 108 -15.73 -2.18 9.22
C ALA A 108 -14.32 -2.75 9.40
N LEU A 109 -13.44 -2.00 10.08
CA LEU A 109 -12.09 -2.47 10.45
C LEU A 109 -12.16 -3.68 11.38
N GLY A 110 -13.09 -3.70 12.32
CA GLY A 110 -13.31 -4.84 13.22
C GLY A 110 -13.58 -6.14 12.47
N VAL A 111 -14.44 -6.11 11.45
CA VAL A 111 -14.77 -7.27 10.60
C VAL A 111 -13.53 -7.78 9.84
N VAL A 112 -12.81 -6.88 9.15
CA VAL A 112 -11.66 -7.30 8.34
C VAL A 112 -10.43 -7.70 9.16
N LEU A 113 -10.35 -7.27 10.43
CA LEU A 113 -9.26 -7.65 11.35
C LEU A 113 -9.65 -8.80 12.30
N GLU A 114 -10.87 -9.30 12.24
CA GLU A 114 -11.33 -10.40 13.11
C GLU A 114 -10.42 -11.64 12.98
N GLY A 115 -10.11 -12.27 14.13
CA GLY A 115 -9.23 -13.44 14.17
C GLY A 115 -7.75 -13.15 13.90
N THR A 116 -7.37 -11.88 13.70
CA THR A 116 -5.96 -11.47 13.58
C THR A 116 -5.40 -10.97 14.91
N ARG A 117 -4.08 -10.76 14.95
CA ARG A 117 -3.40 -10.11 16.09
C ARG A 117 -3.54 -8.58 16.10
N TRP A 118 -4.22 -8.01 15.10
CA TRP A 118 -4.37 -6.58 14.91
C TRP A 118 -5.69 -6.06 15.49
N GLN A 119 -5.62 -4.92 16.16
CA GLN A 119 -6.77 -4.20 16.68
C GLN A 119 -7.11 -3.01 15.80
N ALA A 120 -8.38 -2.60 15.77
CA ALA A 120 -8.82 -1.40 15.08
C ALA A 120 -8.74 -0.16 15.99
N SER A 121 -8.38 0.98 15.43
CA SER A 121 -8.55 2.30 16.05
C SER A 121 -8.90 3.30 14.96
N THR A 122 -9.78 4.24 15.26
CA THR A 122 -10.13 5.34 14.36
C THR A 122 -9.89 6.68 15.05
N LEU A 123 -9.44 7.67 14.28
CA LEU A 123 -9.31 9.06 14.72
C LEU A 123 -10.09 9.95 13.76
N GLY A 124 -11.21 10.48 14.24
CA GLY A 124 -12.15 11.26 13.44
C GLY A 124 -13.51 10.56 13.30
N TRP A 125 -14.45 11.26 12.69
CA TRP A 125 -15.77 10.74 12.36
C TRP A 125 -15.81 10.38 10.88
N PHE A 126 -16.31 9.18 10.59
CA PHE A 126 -16.48 8.65 9.24
C PHE A 126 -17.93 8.24 9.09
N GLY A 127 -18.50 8.48 7.91
CA GLY A 127 -19.87 8.10 7.60
C GLY A 127 -20.06 6.58 7.60
N ASP A 128 -21.33 6.17 7.63
CA ASP A 128 -21.70 4.78 7.50
C ASP A 128 -21.68 4.38 6.01
N HIS A 129 -20.97 3.30 5.70
CA HIS A 129 -20.89 2.74 4.36
C HIS A 129 -21.09 1.22 4.40
N GLY A 130 -21.17 0.62 3.22
CA GLY A 130 -21.21 -0.82 3.07
C GLY A 130 -20.33 -1.28 1.91
N CYS A 131 -19.78 -2.47 2.01
CA CYS A 131 -19.03 -3.10 0.94
C CYS A 131 -19.14 -4.61 1.02
N TYR A 132 -19.01 -5.25 -0.14
CA TYR A 132 -18.91 -6.69 -0.26
C TYR A 132 -17.46 -7.06 -0.51
N ILE A 133 -16.91 -7.95 0.32
CA ILE A 133 -15.55 -8.44 0.26
C ILE A 133 -15.64 -9.92 -0.08
N TYR A 134 -15.05 -10.33 -1.19
CA TYR A 134 -15.24 -11.67 -1.74
C TYR A 134 -13.93 -12.22 -2.28
N HIS A 135 -13.52 -13.36 -1.75
CA HIS A 135 -12.34 -14.10 -2.19
C HIS A 135 -11.06 -13.25 -2.29
N VAL A 136 -10.67 -12.64 -1.17
CA VAL A 136 -9.42 -11.85 -1.08
C VAL A 136 -8.69 -12.12 0.24
N ASN A 137 -7.38 -11.85 0.28
CA ASN A 137 -6.66 -11.85 1.55
C ASN A 137 -7.07 -10.66 2.45
N ARG A 138 -6.80 -10.75 3.76
CA ARG A 138 -7.21 -9.69 4.71
C ARG A 138 -6.53 -8.35 4.46
N LEU A 139 -5.33 -8.31 3.87
CA LEU A 139 -4.70 -7.03 3.51
C LEU A 139 -5.47 -6.32 2.39
N ALA A 140 -5.91 -7.07 1.38
CA ALA A 140 -6.75 -6.55 0.31
C ALA A 140 -8.14 -6.14 0.85
N ALA A 141 -8.73 -6.92 1.76
CA ALA A 141 -9.96 -6.55 2.46
C ALA A 141 -9.82 -5.23 3.23
N LEU A 142 -8.71 -5.06 3.98
CA LEU A 142 -8.39 -3.82 4.69
C LEU A 142 -8.25 -2.62 3.74
N ARG A 143 -7.56 -2.80 2.61
CA ARG A 143 -7.44 -1.76 1.57
C ARG A 143 -8.79 -1.38 0.99
N ARG A 144 -9.67 -2.35 0.74
CA ARG A 144 -11.04 -2.08 0.27
C ARG A 144 -11.84 -1.26 1.28
N VAL A 145 -11.72 -1.55 2.58
CA VAL A 145 -12.32 -0.71 3.64
C VAL A 145 -11.73 0.70 3.61
N CYS A 146 -10.41 0.85 3.45
CA CYS A 146 -9.79 2.18 3.38
C CYS A 146 -10.30 3.00 2.18
N GLU A 147 -10.47 2.36 1.03
CA GLU A 147 -11.01 2.96 -0.19
C GLU A 147 -12.45 3.45 0.00
N VAL A 148 -13.35 2.58 0.49
CA VAL A 148 -14.78 2.87 0.63
C VAL A 148 -15.04 3.99 1.64
N TRP A 149 -14.33 3.97 2.78
CA TRP A 149 -14.45 4.99 3.83
C TRP A 149 -13.54 6.21 3.61
N GLY A 150 -12.73 6.23 2.55
CA GLY A 150 -11.84 7.36 2.21
C GLY A 150 -10.84 7.68 3.32
N CYS A 151 -10.23 6.65 3.91
CA CYS A 151 -9.29 6.80 5.02
C CYS A 151 -7.90 6.26 4.69
N GLU A 152 -6.90 6.75 5.42
CA GLU A 152 -5.54 6.25 5.41
C GLU A 152 -5.23 5.56 6.74
N ILE A 153 -4.33 4.57 6.71
CA ILE A 153 -3.97 3.77 7.87
C ILE A 153 -2.48 3.83 8.18
N GLU A 154 -2.14 3.82 9.47
CA GLU A 154 -0.78 3.58 9.95
C GLU A 154 -0.75 2.42 10.96
N PRO A 155 0.28 1.56 10.93
CA PRO A 155 0.57 0.65 12.03
C PRO A 155 0.96 1.44 13.29
N ALA A 156 0.34 1.10 14.42
CA ALA A 156 0.72 1.59 15.73
C ALA A 156 1.13 0.40 16.63
N ILE A 157 2.42 0.35 16.96
CA ILE A 157 3.00 -0.70 17.80
C ILE A 157 3.19 -0.16 19.21
N ALA A 158 2.65 -0.87 20.21
CA ALA A 158 2.93 -0.59 21.61
C ALA A 158 3.91 -1.62 22.17
N VAL A 159 4.82 -1.15 23.03
CA VAL A 159 5.85 -1.99 23.65
C VAL A 159 5.75 -1.86 25.16
N SER A 160 5.70 -3.00 25.84
CA SER A 160 5.69 -3.11 27.30
C SER A 160 6.53 -4.29 27.74
N GLY A 161 7.28 -4.17 28.84
CA GLY A 161 8.17 -5.24 29.31
C GLY A 161 9.28 -5.62 28.32
N GLY A 162 9.57 -4.78 27.33
CA GLY A 162 10.55 -5.08 26.27
C GLY A 162 10.01 -5.93 25.12
N CYS A 163 8.71 -6.23 25.10
CA CYS A 163 8.03 -6.99 24.05
C CYS A 163 6.87 -6.17 23.46
N VAL A 164 6.38 -6.58 22.29
CA VAL A 164 5.22 -5.97 21.66
C VAL A 164 3.97 -6.34 22.46
N SER A 165 3.26 -5.33 22.97
CA SER A 165 2.07 -5.52 23.79
C SER A 165 0.78 -5.37 22.99
N SER A 166 0.79 -4.61 21.89
CA SER A 166 -0.35 -4.50 20.97
C SER A 166 0.07 -4.05 19.58
N ARG A 167 -0.70 -4.50 18.59
CA ARG A 167 -0.62 -4.07 17.20
C ARG A 167 -1.96 -3.46 16.83
N THR A 168 -1.96 -2.22 16.38
CA THR A 168 -3.19 -1.49 16.08
C THR A 168 -3.11 -0.90 14.69
N VAL A 169 -4.12 -1.17 13.85
CA VAL A 169 -4.37 -0.42 12.63
C VAL A 169 -5.07 0.86 13.04
N ARG A 170 -4.36 1.99 12.95
CA ARG A 170 -4.94 3.30 13.23
C ARG A 170 -5.36 3.95 11.92
N ALA A 171 -6.65 4.15 11.75
CA ALA A 171 -7.21 4.84 10.61
C ALA A 171 -7.48 6.32 10.90
N VAL A 172 -7.16 7.17 9.93
CA VAL A 172 -7.30 8.64 9.93
C VAL A 172 -7.86 9.09 8.58
N ALA A 173 -8.42 10.30 8.51
CA ALA A 173 -8.88 10.84 7.22
C ALA A 173 -7.71 11.08 6.24
N ALA A 174 -6.55 11.50 6.76
CA ALA A 174 -5.31 11.63 6.02
C ALA A 174 -4.12 11.59 7.00
N LEU A 175 -3.06 10.88 6.64
CA LEU A 175 -1.77 10.90 7.30
C LEU A 175 -1.03 12.19 6.99
N GLY A 176 -0.19 12.60 7.93
CA GLY A 176 0.60 13.82 7.84
C GLY A 176 -0.20 15.09 8.15
N SER A 177 0.49 16.21 8.04
CA SER A 177 -0.03 17.54 8.39
C SER A 177 0.74 18.63 7.65
N TRP A 178 0.19 19.84 7.59
CA TRP A 178 0.93 21.01 7.15
C TRP A 178 1.95 21.44 8.23
N ARG A 179 3.23 21.25 7.94
CA ARG A 179 4.34 21.65 8.81
C ARG A 179 5.15 22.85 8.29
N GLY A 180 4.76 23.40 7.15
CA GLY A 180 5.48 24.54 6.53
C GLY A 180 6.52 24.14 5.48
N ALA A 181 6.58 22.87 5.07
CA ALA A 181 7.49 22.39 4.03
C ALA A 181 7.13 23.02 2.67
N ARG A 182 8.15 23.45 1.92
CA ARG A 182 7.97 24.14 0.63
C ARG A 182 9.00 23.69 -0.39
N LEU A 183 8.56 23.54 -1.64
CA LEU A 183 9.41 23.47 -2.82
C LEU A 183 9.16 24.71 -3.67
N GLU A 184 10.21 25.46 -3.97
CA GLU A 184 10.15 26.69 -4.75
C GLU A 184 11.21 26.67 -5.85
N TYR A 185 10.77 26.93 -7.08
CA TYR A 185 11.65 27.03 -8.24
C TYR A 185 12.72 28.10 -8.02
N GLY A 186 13.97 27.77 -8.33
CA GLY A 186 15.12 28.67 -8.12
C GLY A 186 15.61 28.79 -6.67
N ARG A 187 14.92 28.19 -5.68
CA ARG A 187 15.40 28.11 -4.29
C ARG A 187 15.92 26.72 -3.94
N ASN A 188 15.02 25.75 -3.92
CA ASN A 188 15.29 24.39 -3.42
C ASN A 188 14.75 23.30 -4.36
N MET A 189 14.35 23.66 -5.58
CA MET A 189 14.06 22.71 -6.65
C MET A 189 15.30 22.32 -7.48
N ALA A 190 16.49 22.82 -7.15
CA ALA A 190 17.70 22.48 -7.89
C ALA A 190 18.01 20.98 -7.75
N GLY A 191 18.15 20.27 -8.87
CA GLY A 191 18.36 18.82 -8.89
C GLY A 191 17.09 17.98 -8.70
N CYS A 192 15.92 18.60 -8.53
CA CYS A 192 14.66 17.88 -8.44
C CYS A 192 14.21 17.39 -9.82
N THR A 193 13.80 16.13 -9.90
CA THR A 193 13.16 15.59 -11.09
C THR A 193 11.66 15.79 -10.96
N ARG A 194 11.05 16.51 -11.91
CA ARG A 194 9.60 16.70 -12.00
C ARG A 194 9.03 15.77 -13.06
N THR A 195 8.05 14.98 -12.69
CA THR A 195 7.28 14.12 -13.59
C THR A 195 5.85 14.63 -13.67
N VAL A 196 5.36 14.87 -14.88
CA VAL A 196 3.93 15.11 -15.13
C VAL A 196 3.38 13.78 -15.63
N ALA A 197 2.35 13.27 -14.97
CA ALA A 197 1.78 11.98 -15.33
C ALA A 197 1.11 12.05 -16.71
N GLU A 198 0.95 10.88 -17.34
CA GLU A 198 0.27 10.75 -18.62
C GLU A 198 -1.26 10.74 -18.48
N ASP A 199 -1.76 10.66 -17.25
CA ASP A 199 -3.17 10.73 -16.90
C ASP A 199 -3.85 11.96 -17.50
N GLU A 200 -5.09 11.75 -17.93
CA GLU A 200 -5.89 12.79 -18.55
C GLU A 200 -6.41 13.79 -17.50
N VAL A 201 -6.51 15.07 -17.89
CA VAL A 201 -7.09 16.11 -17.04
C VAL A 201 -8.57 16.28 -17.37
N PHE A 202 -9.43 15.74 -16.51
CA PHE A 202 -10.88 15.85 -16.68
C PHE A 202 -11.40 17.15 -16.07
N THR A 203 -11.95 18.02 -16.91
CA THR A 203 -12.56 19.28 -16.46
C THR A 203 -14.06 19.14 -16.21
N ALA A 204 -14.63 17.97 -16.51
CA ALA A 204 -15.98 17.56 -16.18
C ALA A 204 -16.06 16.04 -16.05
N LEU A 205 -16.93 15.53 -15.15
CA LEU A 205 -17.15 14.11 -14.93
C LEU A 205 -18.64 13.77 -14.95
N TYR A 206 -18.98 12.70 -15.67
CA TYR A 206 -20.21 11.94 -15.44
C TYR A 206 -20.02 11.00 -14.25
N GLY A 207 -21.03 10.91 -13.36
CA GLY A 207 -20.99 9.97 -12.24
C GLY A 207 -22.10 8.94 -12.34
N TYR A 208 -21.75 7.67 -12.12
CA TYR A 208 -22.68 6.56 -12.15
C TYR A 208 -22.67 5.80 -10.82
N GLY A 209 -23.83 5.62 -10.19
CA GLY A 209 -23.97 4.82 -8.99
C GLY A 209 -24.24 3.34 -9.27
N ALA A 210 -24.79 2.65 -8.27
CA ALA A 210 -25.20 1.26 -8.35
C ALA A 210 -26.16 0.99 -9.54
N GLY A 211 -26.04 -0.21 -10.12
CA GLY A 211 -27.04 -0.70 -11.06
C GLY A 211 -28.33 -1.01 -10.30
N LEU A 212 -29.43 -0.34 -10.61
CA LEU A 212 -30.69 -0.56 -9.91
C LEU A 212 -31.26 -1.94 -10.28
N PRO A 213 -31.47 -2.89 -9.34
CA PRO A 213 -32.03 -4.19 -9.67
C PRO A 213 -33.43 -4.05 -10.26
N VAL A 214 -33.75 -4.92 -11.23
CA VAL A 214 -35.13 -5.10 -11.68
C VAL A 214 -35.83 -5.94 -10.61
N VAL A 215 -36.83 -5.34 -9.97
CA VAL A 215 -37.66 -5.96 -8.94
C VAL A 215 -39.11 -5.98 -9.40
N ASP A 216 -39.89 -6.99 -8.99
CA ASP A 216 -41.33 -7.05 -9.24
C ASP A 216 -42.11 -6.09 -8.33
N GLU A 217 -43.43 -6.08 -8.50
CA GLU A 217 -44.38 -5.27 -7.70
C GLU A 217 -44.35 -5.60 -6.19
N THR A 218 -43.70 -6.71 -5.79
CA THR A 218 -43.52 -7.11 -4.40
C THR A 218 -42.12 -6.79 -3.84
N GLY A 219 -41.25 -6.23 -4.68
CA GLY A 219 -39.85 -5.92 -4.34
C GLY A 219 -38.89 -7.12 -4.49
N ALA A 220 -39.33 -8.24 -5.06
CA ALA A 220 -38.48 -9.41 -5.27
C ALA A 220 -37.66 -9.28 -6.55
N PHE A 221 -36.39 -9.71 -6.51
CA PHE A 221 -35.47 -9.65 -7.65
C PHE A 221 -35.92 -10.57 -8.79
N THR A 222 -36.21 -10.00 -9.97
CA THR A 222 -36.73 -10.74 -11.13
C THR A 222 -35.66 -11.13 -12.15
N GLY A 223 -34.39 -10.79 -11.88
CA GLY A 223 -33.30 -10.92 -12.83
C GLY A 223 -33.20 -9.70 -13.77
N GLY A 224 -31.97 -9.18 -13.93
CA GLY A 224 -31.66 -7.99 -14.73
C GLY A 224 -31.36 -6.74 -13.88
N TYR A 225 -30.58 -5.81 -14.43
CA TYR A 225 -30.30 -4.48 -13.85
C TYR A 225 -30.88 -3.40 -14.78
N ARG A 226 -31.51 -2.36 -14.20
CA ARG A 226 -31.88 -1.12 -14.92
C ARG A 226 -30.61 -0.30 -15.23
N ARG A 227 -30.80 0.83 -15.92
CA ARG A 227 -29.75 1.84 -16.11
C ARG A 227 -29.11 2.20 -14.77
N LYS A 228 -27.78 2.42 -14.78
CA LYS A 228 -27.02 2.87 -13.59
C LYS A 228 -27.67 4.13 -13.01
N LEU A 229 -27.62 4.27 -11.68
CA LEU A 229 -28.03 5.49 -11.00
C LEU A 229 -27.26 6.69 -11.58
N THR A 230 -27.96 7.78 -11.86
CA THR A 230 -27.38 9.09 -12.18
C THR A 230 -27.97 10.14 -11.25
N PHE A 231 -27.44 11.37 -11.29
CA PHE A 231 -27.82 12.44 -10.36
C PHE A 231 -28.48 13.65 -11.05
N GLY A 232 -28.84 13.56 -12.33
CA GLY A 232 -29.45 14.67 -13.06
C GLY A 232 -30.71 15.22 -12.41
N GLU A 233 -31.54 14.38 -11.78
CA GLU A 233 -32.75 14.83 -11.07
C GLU A 233 -32.44 15.80 -9.92
N VAL A 234 -31.32 15.60 -9.21
CA VAL A 234 -30.86 16.46 -8.10
C VAL A 234 -29.88 17.56 -8.57
N ASN A 235 -29.48 17.55 -9.85
CA ASN A 235 -28.53 18.49 -10.45
C ASN A 235 -29.12 19.20 -11.68
N GLY A 236 -30.39 19.65 -11.59
CA GLY A 236 -31.00 20.52 -12.60
C GLY A 236 -31.16 19.89 -13.99
N GLY A 237 -31.24 18.57 -14.07
CA GLY A 237 -31.35 17.79 -15.30
C GLY A 237 -30.01 17.39 -15.93
N VAL A 238 -28.88 17.59 -15.24
CA VAL A 238 -27.53 17.36 -15.78
C VAL A 238 -26.81 16.24 -15.01
N ASP A 239 -26.44 15.16 -15.70
CA ASP A 239 -25.77 13.98 -15.10
C ASP A 239 -24.24 14.13 -14.97
N TRP A 240 -23.71 15.35 -15.04
CA TRP A 240 -22.28 15.65 -14.91
C TRP A 240 -22.03 16.89 -14.06
N VAL A 241 -20.82 16.96 -13.49
CA VAL A 241 -20.28 18.14 -12.79
C VAL A 241 -19.02 18.60 -13.50
N GLY A 242 -18.75 19.90 -13.51
CA GLY A 242 -17.56 20.46 -14.17
C GLY A 242 -16.99 21.66 -13.46
N ASP A 243 -15.70 21.89 -13.71
CA ASP A 243 -14.92 23.00 -13.18
C ASP A 243 -14.58 23.97 -14.32
N ASP A 244 -15.06 25.20 -14.20
CA ASP A 244 -14.90 26.20 -15.25
C ASP A 244 -13.49 26.79 -15.32
N GLU A 245 -12.81 26.92 -14.17
CA GLU A 245 -11.43 27.39 -14.13
C GLU A 245 -10.51 26.35 -14.78
N ALA A 246 -10.72 25.07 -14.46
CA ALA A 246 -10.04 23.95 -15.11
C ALA A 246 -10.38 23.88 -16.60
N ARG A 247 -11.64 24.11 -17.01
CA ARG A 247 -12.02 24.17 -18.44
C ARG A 247 -11.25 25.24 -19.19
N LEU A 248 -11.11 26.44 -18.61
CA LEU A 248 -10.39 27.54 -19.25
C LEU A 248 -8.89 27.22 -19.42
N LEU A 249 -8.28 26.52 -18.46
CA LEU A 249 -6.87 26.16 -18.48
C LEU A 249 -6.57 24.90 -19.32
N TRP A 250 -7.34 23.84 -19.13
CA TRP A 250 -7.06 22.47 -19.61
C TRP A 250 -8.10 21.93 -20.61
N GLY A 251 -9.17 22.67 -20.85
CA GLY A 251 -10.23 22.29 -21.79
C GLY A 251 -9.74 22.20 -23.23
N LEU A 252 -10.52 21.48 -24.05
CA LEU A 252 -10.23 21.35 -25.48
C LEU A 252 -10.54 22.66 -26.20
N PRO A 253 -9.73 23.10 -27.18
CA PRO A 253 -10.08 24.23 -28.03
C PRO A 253 -11.40 23.97 -28.76
N ASP A 254 -12.32 24.92 -28.71
CA ASP A 254 -13.63 24.83 -29.39
C ASP A 254 -13.58 25.24 -30.87
N GLY A 255 -12.40 25.62 -31.38
CA GLY A 255 -12.19 26.14 -32.74
C GLY A 255 -12.63 27.59 -32.96
N SER A 256 -13.21 28.26 -31.96
CA SER A 256 -13.75 29.63 -32.02
C SER A 256 -13.08 30.59 -31.02
N GLY A 257 -11.96 30.17 -30.43
CA GLY A 257 -11.20 30.96 -29.45
C GLY A 257 -11.62 30.70 -28.00
N GLY A 258 -12.58 29.81 -27.76
CA GLY A 258 -12.98 29.34 -26.44
C GLY A 258 -12.42 27.97 -26.09
N ARG A 259 -13.03 27.37 -25.07
CA ARG A 259 -12.67 26.08 -24.48
C ARG A 259 -13.93 25.28 -24.20
N VAL A 260 -13.94 23.99 -24.52
CA VAL A 260 -14.97 23.04 -24.07
C VAL A 260 -14.40 22.11 -23.01
N HIS A 261 -15.27 21.54 -22.18
CA HIS A 261 -14.86 20.56 -21.18
C HIS A 261 -14.23 19.34 -21.84
N ARG A 262 -13.18 18.82 -21.20
CA ARG A 262 -12.75 17.44 -21.35
C ARG A 262 -13.52 16.58 -20.35
N PHE A 263 -14.33 15.66 -20.88
CA PHE A 263 -15.21 14.79 -20.10
C PHE A 263 -14.52 13.46 -19.74
N GLY A 264 -14.72 13.03 -18.50
CA GLY A 264 -14.48 11.67 -18.05
C GLY A 264 -15.73 11.07 -17.41
N GLU A 265 -15.60 9.86 -16.88
CA GLU A 265 -16.64 9.18 -16.11
C GLU A 265 -16.07 8.51 -14.86
N VAL A 266 -16.88 8.40 -13.82
CA VAL A 266 -16.57 7.66 -12.59
C VAL A 266 -17.77 6.79 -12.20
N THR A 267 -17.51 5.60 -11.66
CA THR A 267 -18.55 4.67 -11.19
C THR A 267 -18.36 4.34 -9.71
N PHE A 268 -19.40 4.49 -8.91
CA PHE A 268 -19.48 4.11 -7.50
C PHE A 268 -20.53 3.01 -7.33
N ALA A 269 -20.11 1.75 -7.42
CA ALA A 269 -21.01 0.61 -7.51
C ALA A 269 -21.89 0.39 -6.26
N ASP A 270 -21.51 0.99 -5.13
CA ASP A 270 -22.15 0.92 -3.82
C ASP A 270 -23.04 2.13 -3.50
N VAL A 271 -23.07 3.16 -4.35
CA VAL A 271 -23.86 4.36 -4.13
C VAL A 271 -25.24 4.23 -4.75
N GLU A 272 -26.26 4.19 -3.88
CA GLU A 272 -27.68 4.05 -4.27
C GLU A 272 -28.47 5.37 -4.14
N ASP A 273 -27.85 6.44 -3.62
CA ASP A 273 -28.48 7.76 -3.41
C ASP A 273 -27.92 8.82 -4.40
N PRO A 274 -28.77 9.53 -5.17
CA PRO A 274 -28.35 10.57 -6.11
C PRO A 274 -27.58 11.75 -5.51
N GLU A 275 -27.91 12.19 -4.29
CA GLU A 275 -27.21 13.30 -3.62
C GLU A 275 -25.80 12.87 -3.19
N VAL A 276 -25.68 11.65 -2.67
CA VAL A 276 -24.38 11.05 -2.34
C VAL A 276 -23.54 10.87 -3.60
N LEU A 277 -24.16 10.43 -4.71
CA LEU A 277 -23.48 10.26 -5.99
C LEU A 277 -22.96 11.59 -6.54
N LEU A 278 -23.75 12.66 -6.46
CA LEU A 278 -23.33 14.00 -6.85
C LEU A 278 -22.12 14.46 -6.04
N ALA A 279 -22.17 14.33 -4.71
CA ALA A 279 -21.07 14.74 -3.83
C ALA A 279 -19.78 13.95 -4.12
N ARG A 280 -19.86 12.62 -4.23
CA ARG A 280 -18.70 11.77 -4.57
C ARG A 280 -18.12 12.08 -5.95
N THR A 281 -18.97 12.44 -6.92
CA THR A 281 -18.50 12.84 -8.26
C THR A 281 -17.79 14.20 -8.24
N GLN A 282 -18.24 15.14 -7.40
CA GLN A 282 -17.55 16.42 -7.19
C GLN A 282 -16.18 16.23 -6.53
N GLU A 283 -16.08 15.33 -5.55
CA GLU A 283 -14.80 14.96 -4.94
C GLU A 283 -13.84 14.34 -5.96
N ALA A 284 -14.31 13.39 -6.78
CA ALA A 284 -13.51 12.79 -7.84
C ALA A 284 -13.06 13.81 -8.92
N LEU A 285 -13.91 14.80 -9.24
CA LEU A 285 -13.56 15.87 -10.18
C LEU A 285 -12.40 16.70 -9.62
N ALA A 286 -12.45 17.06 -8.33
CA ALA A 286 -11.40 17.85 -7.70
C ALA A 286 -10.03 17.13 -7.70
N GLU A 287 -10.01 15.79 -7.72
CA GLU A 287 -8.78 14.98 -7.82
C GLU A 287 -8.24 14.86 -9.25
N THR A 288 -9.07 15.11 -10.27
CA THR A 288 -8.73 14.86 -11.70
C THR A 288 -8.73 16.11 -12.58
N CYS A 289 -9.14 17.27 -12.05
CA CYS A 289 -9.25 18.53 -12.79
C CYS A 289 -7.94 19.33 -12.92
N ALA A 290 -6.81 18.74 -12.51
CA ALA A 290 -5.48 19.29 -12.70
C ALA A 290 -4.48 18.18 -13.07
N PRO A 291 -3.36 18.51 -13.75
CA PRO A 291 -2.32 17.53 -14.03
C PRO A 291 -1.79 16.91 -12.75
N LEU A 292 -1.64 15.58 -12.73
CA LEU A 292 -0.91 14.88 -11.68
C LEU A 292 0.59 15.13 -11.87
N VAL A 293 1.23 15.68 -10.84
CA VAL A 293 2.65 16.05 -10.87
C VAL A 293 3.33 15.51 -9.63
N SER A 294 4.49 14.91 -9.83
CA SER A 294 5.39 14.49 -8.76
C SER A 294 6.78 15.12 -8.88
N TYR A 295 7.43 15.28 -7.74
CA TYR A 295 8.76 15.85 -7.58
C TYR A 295 9.59 14.90 -6.71
N GLU A 296 10.72 14.44 -7.26
CA GLU A 296 11.74 13.70 -6.53
C GLU A 296 12.76 14.67 -5.93
N VAL A 297 12.86 14.70 -4.61
CA VAL A 297 13.65 15.71 -3.89
C VAL A 297 14.44 15.10 -2.73
N ASP A 298 15.68 15.55 -2.53
CA ASP A 298 16.47 15.17 -1.37
C ASP A 298 15.99 15.91 -0.10
N ALA A 299 16.21 15.33 1.08
CA ALA A 299 15.77 15.90 2.34
C ALA A 299 16.23 17.34 2.52
N VAL A 300 17.47 17.65 2.18
CA VAL A 300 18.07 18.99 2.30
C VAL A 300 17.27 20.05 1.53
N ALA A 301 16.60 19.66 0.44
CA ALA A 301 15.73 20.56 -0.31
C ALA A 301 14.45 20.91 0.48
N LEU A 302 13.91 19.98 1.27
CA LEU A 302 12.69 20.19 2.07
C LEU A 302 12.97 20.67 3.50
N SER A 303 14.14 20.35 4.07
CA SER A 303 14.37 20.27 5.52
C SER A 303 14.99 21.51 6.17
N GLY A 304 14.83 22.70 5.58
CA GLY A 304 15.49 23.92 6.10
C GLY A 304 15.20 24.27 7.56
N ALA A 305 14.11 23.80 8.17
CA ALA A 305 13.81 23.99 9.60
C ALA A 305 12.74 23.05 10.20
N VAL A 306 12.12 22.17 9.42
CA VAL A 306 10.95 21.38 9.84
C VAL A 306 11.12 19.91 9.50
N PHE A 307 10.69 19.05 10.41
CA PHE A 307 10.56 17.62 10.12
C PHE A 307 9.51 17.40 9.03
N VAL A 308 9.80 16.49 8.10
CA VAL A 308 8.88 16.10 7.03
C VAL A 308 8.67 14.59 7.08
N GLY A 309 7.44 14.19 7.40
CA GLY A 309 6.96 12.82 7.46
C GLY A 309 6.19 12.40 6.21
N LEU A 310 5.91 11.10 6.11
CA LEU A 310 5.00 10.55 5.10
C LEU A 310 3.60 11.20 5.25
N GLY A 311 2.97 11.54 4.12
CA GLY A 311 1.66 12.17 4.06
C GLY A 311 1.65 13.68 4.34
N ASP A 312 2.74 14.27 4.87
CA ASP A 312 2.80 15.70 5.19
C ASP A 312 2.59 16.56 3.93
N GLU A 313 1.88 17.69 4.10
CA GLU A 313 1.63 18.63 3.02
C GLU A 313 2.89 19.45 2.69
N VAL A 314 3.15 19.61 1.40
CA VAL A 314 4.24 20.41 0.84
C VAL A 314 3.66 21.42 -0.14
N ALA A 315 3.93 22.70 0.07
CA ALA A 315 3.54 23.73 -0.88
C ALA A 315 4.57 23.81 -2.01
N VAL A 316 4.11 23.68 -3.24
CA VAL A 316 4.95 23.69 -4.44
C VAL A 316 4.66 24.97 -5.21
N VAL A 317 5.69 25.80 -5.40
CA VAL A 317 5.65 27.00 -6.25
C VAL A 317 6.64 26.82 -7.38
N ASP A 318 6.14 26.46 -8.55
CA ASP A 318 6.94 26.20 -9.72
C ASP A 318 6.73 27.30 -10.76
N SER A 319 7.60 28.31 -10.71
CA SER A 319 7.60 29.44 -11.63
C SER A 319 8.33 29.15 -12.95
N SER A 320 8.69 27.89 -13.24
CA SER A 320 9.25 27.49 -14.54
C SER A 320 8.17 27.33 -15.62
N ARG A 321 6.90 27.51 -15.27
CA ARG A 321 5.72 27.37 -16.14
C ARG A 321 5.01 28.71 -16.29
N ASP A 322 4.26 28.87 -17.37
CA ASP A 322 3.38 30.00 -17.61
C ASP A 322 1.95 29.52 -17.92
N PRO A 323 0.96 29.77 -17.03
CA PRO A 323 1.12 30.39 -15.71
C PRO A 323 1.93 29.51 -14.74
N ALA A 324 2.52 30.14 -13.71
CA ALA A 324 3.27 29.43 -12.67
C ALA A 324 2.37 28.45 -11.92
N TRP A 325 2.87 27.24 -11.66
CA TRP A 325 2.12 26.23 -10.92
C TRP A 325 2.24 26.47 -9.42
N ARG A 326 1.09 26.49 -8.74
CA ARG A 326 0.98 26.63 -7.29
C ARG A 326 0.14 25.48 -6.79
N LEU A 327 0.80 24.45 -6.26
CA LEU A 327 0.17 23.19 -5.90
C LEU A 327 0.31 22.95 -4.40
N ARG A 328 -0.71 22.33 -3.81
CA ARG A 328 -0.58 21.62 -2.53
C ARG A 328 -0.32 20.17 -2.85
N ALA A 329 0.89 19.70 -2.59
CA ALA A 329 1.28 18.32 -2.76
C ALA A 329 1.46 17.65 -1.40
N ARG A 330 1.67 16.34 -1.39
CA ARG A 330 1.95 15.55 -0.19
C ARG A 330 3.20 14.72 -0.39
N VAL A 331 3.86 14.37 0.69
CA VAL A 331 4.91 13.34 0.66
C VAL A 331 4.26 11.98 0.47
N VAL A 332 4.36 11.43 -0.73
CA VAL A 332 3.75 10.15 -1.10
C VAL A 332 4.70 8.99 -0.89
N ARG A 333 6.01 9.25 -0.95
CA ARG A 333 7.05 8.26 -0.66
C ARG A 333 8.21 8.92 0.07
N ARG A 334 8.83 8.14 0.96
CA ARG A 334 10.02 8.52 1.73
C ARG A 334 11.00 7.35 1.75
N VAL A 335 12.26 7.60 1.43
CA VAL A 335 13.36 6.64 1.56
C VAL A 335 14.37 7.23 2.52
N ARG A 336 14.71 6.49 3.59
CA ARG A 336 15.67 6.91 4.61
C ARG A 336 16.82 5.92 4.67
N LEU A 337 18.05 6.43 4.73
CA LEU A 337 19.25 5.64 4.96
C LEU A 337 19.81 6.02 6.34
N PHE A 338 19.75 5.07 7.26
CA PHE A 338 20.29 5.21 8.61
C PHE A 338 21.72 4.66 8.65
N GLY A 339 22.71 5.54 8.49
CA GLY A 339 24.14 5.23 8.68
C GLY A 339 24.77 6.18 9.70
N ASP A 340 25.98 6.66 9.42
CA ASP A 340 26.67 7.69 10.23
C ASP A 340 25.86 9.01 10.33
N ALA A 341 25.09 9.29 9.29
CA ALA A 341 24.05 10.31 9.26
C ALA A 341 22.75 9.69 8.74
N VAL A 342 21.63 10.38 8.96
CA VAL A 342 20.36 10.01 8.32
C VAL A 342 20.21 10.81 7.05
N GLU A 343 20.28 10.12 5.91
CA GLU A 343 19.96 10.69 4.61
C GLU A 343 18.51 10.33 4.27
N ALA A 344 17.80 11.23 3.57
CA ALA A 344 16.47 10.91 3.10
C ALA A 344 16.17 11.53 1.74
N ARG A 345 15.33 10.83 0.98
CA ARG A 345 14.77 11.27 -0.29
C ARG A 345 13.25 11.16 -0.23
N TYR A 346 12.57 12.10 -0.86
CA TYR A 346 11.13 12.24 -0.82
C TYR A 346 10.58 12.31 -2.24
N SER A 347 9.49 11.59 -2.46
CA SER A 347 8.61 11.82 -3.61
C SER A 347 7.45 12.66 -3.12
N VAL A 348 7.31 13.86 -3.69
CA VAL A 348 6.26 14.82 -3.36
C VAL A 348 5.30 14.88 -4.53
N GLY A 349 4.06 14.46 -4.34
CA GLY A 349 3.08 14.34 -5.43
C GLY A 349 1.73 14.95 -5.10
N VAL A 350 1.01 15.37 -6.13
CA VAL A 350 -0.44 15.49 -6.08
C VAL A 350 -0.98 14.07 -6.28
N ALA A 351 -1.18 13.32 -5.20
CA ALA A 351 -1.74 11.98 -5.27
C ALA A 351 -3.20 11.98 -4.80
N PRO A 352 -4.11 11.26 -5.48
CA PRO A 352 -5.44 10.96 -4.95
C PRO A 352 -5.32 10.31 -3.58
N ARG A 353 -6.23 10.63 -2.66
CA ARG A 353 -6.21 10.01 -1.30
C ARG A 353 -6.45 8.50 -1.34
N THR A 354 -7.06 8.03 -2.41
CA THR A 354 -7.44 6.63 -2.67
C THR A 354 -6.48 5.91 -3.60
N ALA A 355 -5.40 6.56 -4.07
CA ALA A 355 -4.36 5.91 -4.87
C ALA A 355 -3.51 5.00 -3.97
N PHE A 356 -4.11 3.93 -3.46
CA PHE A 356 -3.36 2.76 -3.05
C PHE A 356 -2.68 2.25 -4.30
N ALA A 357 -1.35 2.33 -4.34
CA ALA A 357 -0.60 1.73 -5.44
C ALA A 357 -1.01 0.26 -5.52
N GLU A 358 -1.69 -0.12 -6.60
CA GLU A 358 -1.77 -1.50 -7.06
C GLU A 358 -0.34 -1.93 -7.39
N ARG A 359 0.39 -2.41 -6.38
CA ARG A 359 1.55 -3.28 -6.43
C ARG A 359 2.02 -3.49 -4.99
N SER A 360 1.58 -4.60 -4.38
CA SER A 360 2.40 -5.17 -3.31
C SER A 360 3.75 -5.52 -3.92
N THR A 361 4.84 -5.01 -3.37
CA THR A 361 6.19 -5.43 -3.79
C THR A 361 6.42 -6.91 -3.63
N VAL A 362 5.65 -7.61 -2.80
CA VAL A 362 5.77 -9.06 -2.70
C VAL A 362 5.42 -9.71 -4.04
N GLU A 363 4.35 -9.31 -4.73
CA GLU A 363 3.99 -9.88 -6.04
C GLU A 363 4.99 -9.48 -7.12
N ALA A 364 5.44 -8.23 -7.14
CA ALA A 364 6.43 -7.76 -8.11
C ALA A 364 7.84 -8.31 -7.85
N ARG A 365 8.22 -8.55 -6.58
CA ARG A 365 9.52 -9.14 -6.18
C ARG A 365 9.48 -10.66 -6.28
N VAL A 366 8.34 -11.31 -6.03
CA VAL A 366 8.16 -12.74 -6.33
C VAL A 366 8.27 -12.94 -7.83
N ALA A 367 7.62 -12.11 -8.67
CA ALA A 367 7.81 -12.16 -10.12
C ALA A 367 9.28 -11.91 -10.53
N ALA A 368 9.98 -10.94 -9.92
CA ALA A 368 11.40 -10.70 -10.20
C ALA A 368 12.34 -11.82 -9.68
N VAL A 369 11.98 -12.48 -8.58
CA VAL A 369 12.68 -13.67 -8.05
C VAL A 369 12.37 -14.90 -8.90
N GLU A 370 11.15 -15.05 -9.40
CA GLU A 370 10.75 -16.08 -10.37
C GLU A 370 11.44 -15.89 -11.72
N ASP A 371 11.61 -14.66 -12.18
CA ASP A 371 12.40 -14.34 -13.38
C ASP A 371 13.90 -14.60 -13.16
N ALA A 372 14.45 -14.25 -11.99
CA ALA A 372 15.84 -14.54 -11.64
C ALA A 372 16.10 -16.04 -11.40
N ALA A 373 15.15 -16.74 -10.76
CA ALA A 373 15.16 -18.18 -10.57
C ALA A 373 14.85 -18.93 -11.87
N GLY A 374 14.10 -18.33 -12.79
CA GLY A 374 13.89 -18.80 -14.15
C GLY A 374 15.16 -18.68 -14.98
N ALA A 375 15.88 -17.55 -14.90
CA ALA A 375 17.17 -17.37 -15.55
C ALA A 375 18.27 -18.30 -14.96
N ALA A 376 18.26 -18.52 -13.64
CA ALA A 376 19.11 -19.51 -12.96
C ALA A 376 18.67 -20.95 -13.26
N GLY A 377 17.37 -21.19 -13.37
CA GLY A 377 16.74 -22.45 -13.73
C GLY A 377 17.01 -22.85 -15.17
N ASP A 378 17.08 -21.90 -16.10
CA ASP A 378 17.48 -22.09 -17.49
C ASP A 378 18.97 -22.42 -17.60
N THR A 379 19.81 -21.87 -16.73
CA THR A 379 21.22 -22.26 -16.65
C THR A 379 21.41 -23.63 -16.00
N VAL A 380 20.65 -23.96 -14.95
CA VAL A 380 20.64 -25.29 -14.31
C VAL A 380 19.99 -26.34 -15.22
N ALA A 381 19.01 -25.98 -16.05
CA ALA A 381 18.41 -26.84 -17.06
C ALA A 381 19.35 -27.04 -18.26
N ALA A 382 20.14 -26.03 -18.64
CA ALA A 382 21.20 -26.19 -19.64
C ALA A 382 22.34 -27.09 -19.13
N VAL A 383 22.71 -26.97 -17.84
CA VAL A 383 23.66 -27.88 -17.18
C VAL A 383 23.04 -29.27 -16.97
N GLY A 384 21.77 -29.37 -16.59
CA GLY A 384 21.02 -30.60 -16.40
C GLY A 384 20.77 -31.35 -17.71
N ALA A 385 20.54 -30.65 -18.83
CA ALA A 385 20.50 -31.23 -20.17
C ALA A 385 21.89 -31.72 -20.60
N SER A 386 22.96 -31.05 -20.17
CA SER A 386 24.34 -31.49 -20.39
C SER A 386 24.68 -32.72 -19.54
N VAL A 387 24.20 -32.80 -18.29
CA VAL A 387 24.34 -33.95 -17.39
C VAL A 387 23.48 -35.12 -17.85
N ALA A 388 22.23 -34.90 -18.28
CA ALA A 388 21.35 -35.93 -18.84
C ALA A 388 21.88 -36.50 -20.16
N ALA A 389 22.56 -35.68 -20.98
CA ALA A 389 23.28 -36.16 -22.16
C ALA A 389 24.52 -37.01 -21.78
N ILE A 390 25.19 -36.69 -20.67
CA ILE A 390 26.30 -37.49 -20.10
C ILE A 390 25.77 -38.79 -19.46
N GLU A 391 24.62 -38.75 -18.78
CA GLU A 391 23.96 -39.90 -18.16
C GLU A 391 23.31 -40.83 -19.20
N GLN A 392 22.77 -40.30 -20.31
CA GLN A 392 22.37 -41.11 -21.47
C GLN A 392 23.58 -41.75 -22.15
N ALA A 393 24.74 -41.10 -22.14
CA ALA A 393 25.99 -41.71 -22.60
C ALA A 393 26.56 -42.74 -21.59
N ALA A 394 26.13 -42.71 -20.32
CA ALA A 394 26.63 -43.57 -19.23
C ALA A 394 25.63 -44.63 -18.71
N GLY A 395 24.36 -44.62 -19.15
CA GLY A 395 23.38 -45.69 -18.93
C GLY A 395 22.84 -45.86 -17.50
N VAL A 396 22.37 -44.80 -16.83
CA VAL A 396 21.73 -44.89 -15.50
C VAL A 396 20.28 -44.38 -15.52
N VAL A 397 19.36 -45.09 -14.85
CA VAL A 397 17.90 -44.80 -14.81
C VAL A 397 17.52 -44.29 -13.41
N ALA A 398 16.79 -43.16 -13.33
CA ALA A 398 16.20 -42.65 -12.09
C ALA A 398 14.66 -42.70 -12.15
N GLY A 399 14.04 -43.25 -11.11
CA GLY A 399 12.60 -43.22 -10.88
C GLY A 399 12.32 -42.88 -9.41
N GLY A 400 11.42 -41.93 -9.19
CA GLY A 400 10.92 -41.54 -7.87
C GLY A 400 9.94 -40.37 -7.98
N ASP A 401 8.67 -40.62 -7.68
CA ASP A 401 7.55 -39.68 -7.78
C ASP A 401 7.63 -38.54 -6.76
N VAL A 402 7.18 -37.35 -7.17
CA VAL A 402 6.99 -36.16 -6.33
C VAL A 402 5.58 -36.20 -5.70
N PRO A 403 5.42 -36.08 -4.36
CA PRO A 403 4.09 -36.15 -3.74
C PRO A 403 3.24 -34.89 -3.99
N ALA A 404 1.93 -35.12 -4.12
CA ALA A 404 0.90 -34.14 -4.42
C ALA A 404 0.60 -33.16 -3.27
N LEU A 405 0.26 -31.94 -3.68
CA LEU A 405 0.03 -30.73 -2.88
C LEU A 405 -1.03 -30.88 -1.76
N ALA A 406 -0.78 -30.13 -0.67
CA ALA A 406 -1.53 -30.09 0.58
C ALA A 406 -3.03 -29.77 0.40
N THR A 407 -3.89 -30.67 0.87
CA THR A 407 -5.35 -30.46 0.99
C THR A 407 -5.75 -30.10 2.43
N LYS A 408 -6.98 -29.60 2.62
CA LYS A 408 -7.58 -29.27 3.93
C LYS A 408 -7.50 -30.42 4.95
N GLU A 409 -7.46 -31.66 4.44
CA GLU A 409 -7.26 -32.90 5.20
C GLU A 409 -5.85 -33.03 5.81
N TYR A 410 -4.82 -32.54 5.12
CA TYR A 410 -3.43 -32.53 5.60
C TYR A 410 -3.26 -31.60 6.82
N VAL A 411 -3.87 -30.41 6.77
CA VAL A 411 -3.83 -29.45 7.88
C VAL A 411 -4.61 -29.99 9.08
N ALA A 412 -5.76 -30.64 8.86
CA ALA A 412 -6.52 -31.28 9.93
C ALA A 412 -5.76 -32.43 10.60
N GLN A 413 -4.99 -33.22 9.83
CA GLN A 413 -4.14 -34.28 10.37
C GLN A 413 -2.95 -33.75 11.18
N GLN A 414 -2.32 -32.65 10.78
CA GLN A 414 -1.23 -32.03 11.54
C GLN A 414 -1.72 -31.41 12.86
N ILE A 415 -2.92 -30.81 12.86
CA ILE A 415 -3.56 -30.32 14.09
C ILE A 415 -3.87 -31.49 15.03
N ALA A 416 -4.37 -32.62 14.52
CA ALA A 416 -4.63 -33.81 15.32
C ALA A 416 -3.35 -34.47 15.88
N ALA A 417 -2.21 -34.35 15.18
CA ALA A 417 -0.92 -34.88 15.63
C ALA A 417 -0.26 -34.02 16.74
N LEU A 418 -0.67 -32.74 16.88
CA LEU A 418 -0.21 -31.86 17.95
C LEU A 418 -0.89 -32.15 19.31
N ASP A 419 -2.08 -32.75 19.31
CA ASP A 419 -2.81 -33.14 20.53
C ASP A 419 -2.32 -34.46 21.16
N ASP A 420 -1.40 -35.19 20.52
CA ASP A 420 -0.87 -36.49 21.00
C ASP A 420 0.53 -36.40 21.65
N LEU A 421 0.97 -35.21 22.07
CA LEU A 421 2.25 -35.03 22.79
C LEU A 421 2.16 -35.29 24.30
N SER A 422 1.21 -36.12 24.74
CA SER A 422 1.04 -36.45 26.16
C SER A 422 2.05 -37.48 26.69
N GLU A 423 2.88 -38.09 25.83
CA GLU A 423 3.83 -39.15 26.22
C GLU A 423 5.32 -38.83 25.97
N VAL A 424 5.71 -37.58 25.75
CA VAL A 424 7.14 -37.23 25.67
C VAL A 424 7.64 -36.73 27.02
N GLU A 425 8.21 -37.64 27.84
CA GLU A 425 8.99 -37.26 29.04
C GLU A 425 10.29 -36.55 28.62
N PHE A 426 10.59 -35.42 29.26
CA PHE A 426 11.76 -34.56 29.02
C PHE A 426 13.09 -35.16 29.46
#